data_AF-A0A401UA08-F1
#
_entry.id   AF-A0A401UA08-F1
#
_cell.length_a   1.000
_cell.length_b   1.000
_cell.length_c   1.000
_cell.angle_alpha   90.00
_cell.angle_beta   90.00
_cell.angle_gamma   90.00
#
_symmetry.space_group_name_H-M   'P 1'
#
loop_
_entity.id
_entity.type
_entity.pdbx_description
1 polymer ?
#
loop_
_entity_poly.entity_id
_entity_poly.type
_entity_poly.pdbx_seq_one_letter_code
_entity_poly.pdbx_strand_id
1 'polypeptide(L)'
;MTSYQELSQQKRNKLVGRIGYSIMLGISCLAAFYLKDYSLCMSGLGLALIFDPFDANVTFVQRPLFQRLWLIIHLAILYILLIYLLLTFN
;
A
#
# COMPACT_ATOMS: atom_id res chain seq x y z
N MET A 1 32.39 4.13 10.14
CA MET A 1 31.72 5.30 9.52
C MET A 1 30.61 4.91 8.54
N THR A 2 30.78 3.84 7.75
CA THR A 2 29.78 3.31 6.79
C THR A 2 28.52 2.75 7.45
N SER A 3 28.64 2.02 8.57
CA SER A 3 27.51 1.41 9.28
C SER A 3 26.42 2.41 9.75
N TYR A 4 26.80 3.60 10.22
CA TYR A 4 25.83 4.63 10.64
C TYR A 4 25.04 5.23 9.47
N GLN A 5 25.66 5.32 8.29
CA GLN A 5 25.01 5.85 7.09
C GLN A 5 23.94 4.88 6.59
N GLU A 6 24.25 3.57 6.54
CA GLU A 6 23.30 2.51 6.18
C GLU A 6 22.07 2.47 7.09
N LEU A 7 22.27 2.56 8.42
CA LEU A 7 21.17 2.59 9.39
C LEU A 7 20.26 3.82 9.22
N SER A 8 20.86 4.99 8.96
CA SER A 8 20.11 6.23 8.73
C SER A 8 19.28 6.17 7.45
N GLN A 9 19.82 5.53 6.41
CA GLN A 9 19.18 5.30 5.12
C GLN A 9 18.00 4.33 5.25
N GLN A 10 18.20 3.21 5.94
CA GLN A 10 17.14 2.24 6.20
C GLN A 10 15.97 2.89 6.97
N LYS A 11 16.27 3.67 8.01
CA LYS A 11 15.25 4.35 8.81
C LYS A 11 14.46 5.37 7.98
N ARG A 12 15.14 6.12 7.11
CA ARG A 12 14.51 7.06 6.18
C ARG A 12 13.63 6.37 5.15
N ASN A 13 14.09 5.30 4.52
CA ASN A 13 13.31 4.56 3.52
C ASN A 13 12.04 3.96 4.14
N LYS A 14 12.15 3.42 5.36
CA LYS A 14 11.00 2.94 6.13
C LYS A 14 10.01 4.06 6.46
N LEU A 15 10.50 5.25 6.78
CA LEU A 15 9.65 6.41 7.03
C LEU A 15 8.92 6.87 5.76
N VAL A 16 9.64 6.95 4.63
CA VAL A 16 9.07 7.34 3.33
C VAL A 16 8.00 6.33 2.88
N GLY A 17 8.26 5.02 3.00
CA GLY A 17 7.26 4.00 2.69
C GLY A 17 6.00 4.12 3.54
N ARG A 18 6.15 4.35 4.86
CA ARG A 18 5.01 4.54 5.77
C ARG A 18 4.18 5.79 5.45
N ILE A 19 4.85 6.89 5.14
CA ILE A 19 4.17 8.14 4.78
C ILE A 19 3.48 7.97 3.43
N GLY A 20 4.16 7.40 2.43
CA GLY A 20 3.61 7.12 1.11
C GLY A 20 2.36 6.23 1.17
N TYR A 21 2.44 5.11 1.93
CA TYR A 21 1.30 4.23 2.17
C TYR A 21 0.10 4.98 2.75
N SER A 22 0.33 5.75 3.82
CA SER A 22 -0.73 6.41 4.57
C SER A 22 -1.40 7.52 3.74
N ILE A 23 -0.61 8.27 2.97
CA ILE A 23 -1.13 9.30 2.07
C ILE A 23 -1.95 8.67 0.96
N MET A 24 -1.44 7.63 0.29
CA MET A 24 -2.17 6.98 -0.80
C MET A 24 -3.46 6.30 -0.33
N LEU A 25 -3.43 5.66 0.84
CA LEU A 25 -4.64 5.09 1.45
C LEU A 25 -5.66 6.18 1.82
N GLY A 26 -5.19 7.32 2.34
CA GLY A 26 -6.04 8.48 2.64
C GLY A 26 -6.69 9.08 1.39
N ILE A 27 -5.92 9.28 0.31
CA ILE A 27 -6.43 9.78 -0.98
C ILE A 27 -7.45 8.80 -1.56
N SER A 28 -7.18 7.49 -1.50
CA SER A 28 -8.10 6.45 -1.98
C SER A 28 -9.42 6.49 -1.23
N CYS A 29 -9.35 6.63 0.09
CA CYS A 29 -10.52 6.75 0.96
C CYS A 29 -11.33 8.01 0.60
N LEU A 30 -10.67 9.17 0.46
CA LEU A 30 -11.32 10.40 0.05
C LEU A 30 -11.98 10.28 -1.34
N ALA A 31 -11.32 9.64 -2.30
CA ALA A 31 -11.86 9.41 -3.63
C ALA A 31 -13.13 8.55 -3.61
N ALA A 32 -13.14 7.48 -2.79
CA ALA A 32 -14.31 6.62 -2.64
C ALA A 32 -15.50 7.33 -1.97
N PHE A 33 -15.26 8.08 -0.88
CA PHE A 33 -16.35 8.68 -0.09
C PHE A 33 -16.86 10.01 -0.67
N TYR A 34 -15.97 10.88 -1.15
CA TYR A 34 -16.35 12.22 -1.61
C TYR A 34 -16.58 12.30 -3.11
N LEU A 35 -15.67 11.73 -3.92
CA LEU A 35 -15.76 11.81 -5.37
C LEU A 35 -16.63 10.70 -5.98
N LYS A 36 -16.89 9.62 -5.23
CA LYS A 36 -17.52 8.38 -5.72
C LYS A 36 -16.83 7.83 -6.98
N ASP A 37 -15.56 8.18 -7.17
CA ASP A 37 -14.75 7.74 -8.29
C ASP A 37 -13.96 6.49 -7.87
N TYR A 38 -14.54 5.34 -8.19
CA TYR A 38 -13.95 4.04 -7.89
C TYR A 38 -12.67 3.78 -8.70
N SER A 39 -12.50 4.43 -9.87
CA SER A 39 -11.28 4.27 -10.68
C SER A 39 -10.07 4.92 -10.02
N LEU A 40 -10.27 6.13 -9.48
CA LEU A 40 -9.21 6.84 -8.76
C LEU A 40 -8.91 6.18 -7.41
N CYS A 41 -9.93 5.66 -6.72
CA CYS A 41 -9.77 4.84 -5.53
C CYS A 41 -8.93 3.56 -5.81
N MET A 42 -9.26 2.82 -6.87
CA MET A 42 -8.52 1.61 -7.26
C MET A 42 -7.04 1.92 -7.52
N SER A 43 -6.77 2.98 -8.26
CA SER A 43 -5.42 3.41 -8.59
C SER A 43 -4.64 3.78 -7.33
N GLY A 44 -5.25 4.54 -6.42
CA GLY A 44 -4.65 4.91 -5.14
C GLY A 44 -4.36 3.70 -4.24
N LEU A 45 -5.25 2.72 -4.17
CA LEU A 45 -5.01 1.47 -3.42
C LEU A 45 -3.88 0.65 -4.04
N GLY A 46 -3.79 0.61 -5.37
CA GLY A 46 -2.68 -0.04 -6.08
C GLY A 46 -1.34 0.61 -5.78
N LEU A 47 -1.28 1.94 -5.84
CA LEU A 47 -0.08 2.69 -5.46
C LEU A 47 0.25 2.51 -3.97
N ALA A 48 -0.74 2.49 -3.08
CA ALA A 48 -0.52 2.22 -1.67
C ALA A 48 0.15 0.85 -1.46
N LEU A 49 -0.27 -0.18 -2.19
CA LEU A 49 0.35 -1.51 -2.11
C LEU A 49 1.82 -1.52 -2.58
N ILE A 50 2.17 -0.70 -3.58
CA ILE A 50 3.56 -0.53 -4.06
C ILE A 50 4.41 0.17 -3.00
N PHE A 51 3.85 1.20 -2.36
CA PHE A 51 4.48 1.88 -1.22
C PHE A 51 4.30 1.07 0.07
N ASP A 52 4.64 -0.22 0.05
CA ASP A 52 4.56 -1.09 1.22
C ASP A 52 5.31 -0.45 2.40
N PRO A 53 4.64 -0.14 3.53
CA PRO A 53 5.25 0.51 4.69
C PRO A 53 6.22 -0.40 5.44
N PHE A 54 6.30 -1.68 5.06
CA PHE A 54 7.06 -2.69 5.75
C PHE A 54 8.48 -2.88 5.18
N ASP A 55 9.33 -3.56 5.96
CA ASP A 55 10.75 -3.71 5.64
C ASP A 55 10.95 -4.60 4.41
N ALA A 56 11.39 -4.00 3.30
CA ALA A 56 11.69 -4.69 2.04
C ALA A 56 12.88 -5.67 2.17
N ASN A 57 13.72 -5.53 3.20
CA ASN A 57 14.85 -6.43 3.43
C ASN A 57 14.43 -7.77 4.04
N VAL A 58 13.21 -7.87 4.57
CA VAL A 58 12.69 -9.12 5.14
C VAL A 58 11.86 -9.85 4.09
N THR A 59 12.31 -11.05 3.71
CA THR A 59 11.59 -11.93 2.79
C THR A 59 10.17 -12.19 3.27
N PHE A 60 9.23 -12.36 2.32
CA PHE A 60 7.80 -12.46 2.62
C PHE A 60 7.47 -13.56 3.64
N VAL A 61 8.22 -14.67 3.65
CA VAL A 61 8.02 -15.80 4.58
C VAL A 61 8.42 -15.46 6.01
N GLN A 62 9.46 -14.63 6.20
CA GLN A 62 9.98 -14.24 7.52
C GLN A 62 9.19 -13.12 8.18
N ARG A 63 8.25 -12.50 7.45
CA ARG A 63 7.38 -11.45 7.99
C ARG A 63 6.37 -12.04 9.00
N PRO A 64 6.03 -11.29 10.07
CA PRO A 64 5.01 -11.74 11.02
C PRO A 64 3.67 -11.97 10.31
N LEU A 65 2.91 -12.97 10.77
CA LEU A 65 1.69 -13.43 10.11
C LEU A 65 0.66 -12.31 9.90
N PHE A 66 0.48 -11.42 10.88
CA PHE A 66 -0.44 -10.28 10.78
C PHE A 66 -0.14 -9.37 9.57
N GLN A 67 1.16 -9.14 9.31
CA GLN A 67 1.61 -8.24 8.26
C GLN A 67 1.36 -8.83 6.89
N ARG A 68 1.64 -10.13 6.75
CA ARG A 68 1.37 -10.89 5.53
C ARG A 68 -0.12 -10.95 5.23
N LEU A 69 -0.94 -11.24 6.24
CA LEU A 69 -2.40 -11.25 6.13
C LEU A 69 -2.93 -9.89 5.70
N TRP A 70 -2.43 -8.80 6.27
CA TRP A 70 -2.84 -7.45 5.89
C TRP A 70 -2.58 -7.15 4.40
N LEU A 71 -1.39 -7.49 3.88
CA LEU A 71 -1.08 -7.33 2.46
C LEU A 71 -2.03 -8.16 1.57
N ILE A 72 -2.32 -9.41 1.95
CA ILE A 72 -3.22 -10.29 1.19
C ILE A 72 -4.64 -9.73 1.20
N ILE A 73 -5.14 -9.28 2.35
CA ILE A 73 -6.47 -8.68 2.48
C ILE A 73 -6.55 -7.40 1.64
N HIS A 74 -5.53 -6.54 1.71
CA HIS A 74 -5.48 -5.32 0.92
C HIS A 74 -5.49 -5.60 -0.58
N LEU A 75 -4.68 -6.56 -1.02
CA LEU A 75 -4.65 -7.02 -2.42
C LEU A 75 -6.01 -7.60 -2.84
N ALA A 76 -6.67 -8.39 -1.98
CA ALA A 76 -8.00 -8.93 -2.25
C ALA A 76 -9.05 -7.82 -2.41
N ILE A 77 -9.02 -6.79 -1.55
CA ILE A 77 -9.90 -5.61 -1.66
C ILE A 77 -9.68 -4.91 -3.00
N LEU A 78 -8.43 -4.74 -3.42
CA LEU A 78 -8.10 -4.14 -4.73
C LEU A 78 -8.68 -4.97 -5.88
N TYR A 79 -8.52 -6.30 -5.86
CA TYR A 79 -9.09 -7.17 -6.88
C TYR A 79 -10.63 -7.12 -6.91
N ILE A 80 -11.28 -7.09 -5.75
CA ILE A 80 -12.74 -6.95 -5.66
C ILE A 80 -13.18 -5.62 -6.30
N LEU A 81 -12.47 -4.53 -5.99
CA LEU A 81 -12.79 -3.20 -6.52
C LEU A 81 -12.53 -3.10 -8.02
N LEU A 82 -11.47 -3.75 -8.52
CA LEU A 82 -11.17 -3.90 -9.94
C LEU A 82 -12.30 -4.65 -10.67
N ILE A 83 -12.74 -5.79 -10.13
CA ILE A 83 -13.83 -6.59 -10.71
C ILE A 83 -15.13 -5.79 -10.72
N TYR A 84 -15.46 -5.12 -9.61
CA TYR A 84 -16.66 -4.27 -9.51
C TYR A 84 -16.65 -3.15 -10.56
N LEU A 85 -15.51 -2.48 -10.73
CA LEU A 85 -15.33 -1.45 -11.74
C LEU A 85 -15.52 -2.02 -13.15
N LEU A 86 -14.88 -3.15 -13.45
CA LEU A 86 -14.95 -3.81 -14.76
C LEU A 86 -16.38 -4.26 -15.12
N LEU A 87 -17.15 -4.75 -14.14
CA LEU A 87 -18.55 -5.11 -14.33
C LEU A 87 -19.46 -3.90 -14.49
N THR A 88 -19.16 -2.78 -13.82
CA THR A 88 -19.95 -1.54 -13.91
C THR A 88 -19.67 -0.78 -15.21
N PHE A 89 -18.48 -0.94 -15.79
CA PHE A 89 -18.05 -0.24 -17.00
C PHE A 89 -18.58 -0.87 -18.31
N ASN A 90 -19.22 -2.05 -18.24
CA ASN A 90 -19.81 -2.75 -19.39
C ASN A 90 -21.32 -2.51 -19.50
#